data_AF-A0A8U0WHM0-F1
#
_entry.id   AF-A0A8U0WHM0-F1
#
_cell.length_a   1.000
_cell.length_b   1.000
_cell.length_c   1.000
_cell.angle_alpha   90.00
_cell.angle_beta   90.00
_cell.angle_gamma   90.00
#
_symmetry.space_group_name_H-M   'P 1'
#
loop_
_entity.id
_entity.type
_entity.pdbx_description
1 polymer ?
#
loop_
_entity_poly.entity_id
_entity_poly.type
_entity_poly.pdbx_seq_one_letter_code
_entity_poly.pdbx_strand_id
1 'polypeptide(L)'
;MVKSQKNSQRNSRAGSPNSSSTPSNQPRKRFKRCCRNFVTFMCTQVGVGALIVFYAICGALSFQYIECQYKDKTAAEMIELRHSCSQELWIITEKFNTFDKPQWVNDTDMVLRQYQLQLVALIKRGYGGRTPQQIWSFPAALMFCLSVITMIGYGNMVPRTPWGKGFTVIYATFGIPLYILYFLNMGKVLARSFKFLYRSLHECTQDRSIDNRLDALESGMQRKKIIVPSTACLWVIIFYILTGTIMFANWEKWSFLNSFYFCMTSLCKIGFGDFVPGASLVTPSDINAATQKMKEDSTADLNEVSELQLITDQNSKLAINFIYMLIGMGLVAMCYNLMREEVRVKLKEMKEDTKLCLEDTRTRFVGCCGQRNSREDDYY
;
A
#
# COMPACT_ATOMS: atom_id res chain seq x y z
N MET A 1 -27.52 -66.80 10.56
CA MET A 1 -28.44 -66.85 11.72
C MET A 1 -27.76 -67.61 12.84
N VAL A 2 -27.53 -66.98 14.00
CA VAL A 2 -27.60 -67.52 15.39
C VAL A 2 -26.93 -66.48 16.30
N LYS A 3 -27.60 -66.21 17.42
CA LYS A 3 -27.42 -65.09 18.35
C LYS A 3 -26.32 -65.35 19.39
N SER A 4 -25.61 -64.26 19.70
CA SER A 4 -25.23 -63.74 21.03
C SER A 4 -25.32 -64.64 22.28
N GLN A 5 -24.24 -64.67 23.08
CA GLN A 5 -24.32 -64.72 24.55
C GLN A 5 -23.07 -64.18 25.29
N LYS A 6 -23.33 -63.20 26.17
CA LYS A 6 -22.85 -62.95 27.55
C LYS A 6 -21.34 -62.87 27.94
N ASN A 7 -20.97 -61.67 28.43
CA ASN A 7 -20.32 -61.31 29.71
C ASN A 7 -19.47 -62.34 30.47
N SER A 8 -18.28 -61.92 30.95
CA SER A 8 -17.97 -61.76 32.40
C SER A 8 -16.51 -61.35 32.70
N GLN A 9 -16.35 -60.54 33.77
CA GLN A 9 -15.25 -60.48 34.74
C GLN A 9 -13.93 -59.69 34.50
N ARG A 10 -13.91 -58.52 35.17
CA ARG A 10 -12.88 -57.96 36.08
C ARG A 10 -11.62 -58.80 36.32
N ASN A 11 -10.45 -58.14 36.24
CA ASN A 11 -9.50 -58.18 37.36
C ASN A 11 -8.55 -56.97 37.40
N SER A 12 -8.43 -56.39 38.58
CA SER A 12 -7.56 -55.25 38.93
C SER A 12 -6.28 -55.77 39.57
N ARG A 13 -5.10 -55.26 39.21
CA ARG A 13 -3.92 -55.24 40.10
C ARG A 13 -3.11 -53.97 39.92
N ALA A 14 -2.92 -53.28 41.04
CA ALA A 14 -2.09 -52.10 41.22
C ALA A 14 -0.60 -52.47 41.30
N GLY A 15 0.26 -51.52 40.92
CA GLY A 15 1.71 -51.59 41.12
C GLY A 15 2.41 -50.30 40.72
N SER A 16 2.85 -49.54 41.72
CA SER A 16 3.86 -48.46 41.68
C SER A 16 4.48 -48.45 43.10
N PRO A 17 5.71 -47.96 43.37
CA PRO A 17 6.40 -46.88 42.65
C PRO A 17 7.96 -46.92 42.60
N ASN A 18 8.53 -45.93 41.88
CA ASN A 18 9.79 -45.19 42.10
C ASN A 18 11.17 -45.64 41.55
N SER A 19 11.75 -44.66 40.81
CA SER A 19 13.16 -44.20 40.67
C SER A 19 13.75 -44.47 39.27
N SER A 20 14.46 -43.58 38.58
CA SER A 20 14.88 -42.19 38.81
C SER A 20 15.44 -41.63 37.48
N SER A 21 15.16 -40.37 37.20
CA SER A 21 15.95 -39.41 36.40
C SER A 21 16.61 -39.82 35.06
N THR A 22 16.08 -39.27 33.96
CA THR A 22 16.93 -38.55 32.99
C THR A 22 16.13 -37.41 32.32
N PRO A 23 16.48 -36.13 32.57
CA PRO A 23 15.85 -34.98 31.92
C PRO A 23 16.70 -34.55 30.73
N SER A 24 16.41 -35.01 29.51
CA SER A 24 17.17 -34.54 28.34
C SER A 24 16.42 -34.57 27.01
N ASN A 25 15.12 -34.21 26.99
CA ASN A 25 14.44 -33.89 25.71
C ASN A 25 14.43 -32.38 25.43
N GLN A 26 15.62 -31.94 25.01
CA GLN A 26 16.07 -30.72 24.32
C GLN A 26 15.06 -29.58 24.01
N PRO A 27 15.38 -28.31 24.37
CA PRO A 27 14.61 -27.11 23.96
C PRO A 27 14.52 -26.93 22.43
N ARG A 28 15.45 -27.53 21.67
CA ARG A 28 15.46 -27.53 20.20
C ARG A 28 14.21 -28.13 19.56
N LYS A 29 13.57 -29.15 20.16
CA LYS A 29 12.35 -29.77 19.58
C LYS A 29 11.09 -28.92 19.80
N ARG A 30 11.01 -28.20 20.92
CA ARG A 30 9.93 -27.21 21.17
C ARG A 30 10.08 -25.99 20.26
N PHE A 31 11.30 -25.49 20.06
CA PHE A 31 11.58 -24.41 19.11
C PHE A 31 11.23 -24.83 17.67
N LYS A 32 11.59 -26.05 17.25
CA LYS A 32 11.27 -26.56 15.90
C LYS A 32 9.76 -26.73 15.68
N ARG A 33 8.99 -27.09 16.72
CA ARG A 33 7.52 -27.20 16.66
C ARG A 33 6.84 -25.82 16.68
N CYS A 34 7.35 -24.88 17.47
CA CYS A 34 6.90 -23.48 17.48
C CYS A 34 7.19 -22.81 16.14
N CYS A 35 8.40 -22.98 15.60
CA CYS A 35 8.81 -22.46 14.30
C CYS A 35 8.02 -23.11 13.16
N ARG A 36 7.69 -24.41 13.24
CA ARG A 36 6.82 -25.06 12.25
C ARG A 36 5.38 -24.53 12.31
N ASN A 37 4.80 -24.38 13.50
CA ASN A 37 3.46 -23.82 13.67
C ASN A 37 3.41 -22.34 13.28
N PHE A 38 4.46 -21.57 13.59
CA PHE A 38 4.64 -20.19 13.18
C PHE A 38 4.79 -20.08 11.66
N VAL A 39 5.58 -20.94 11.02
CA VAL A 39 5.70 -21.00 9.55
C VAL A 39 4.38 -21.40 8.91
N THR A 40 3.64 -22.38 9.45
CA THR A 40 2.29 -22.73 8.96
C THR A 40 1.30 -21.58 9.14
N PHE A 41 1.37 -20.83 10.25
CA PHE A 41 0.58 -19.62 10.47
C PHE A 41 0.98 -18.48 9.52
N MET A 42 2.28 -18.25 9.31
CA MET A 42 2.84 -17.30 8.35
C MET A 42 2.48 -17.65 6.90
N CYS A 43 2.26 -18.94 6.60
CA CYS A 43 1.71 -19.42 5.33
C CYS A 43 0.19 -19.25 5.19
N THR A 44 -0.52 -18.83 6.25
CA THR A 44 -1.90 -18.36 6.09
C THR A 44 -1.92 -16.97 5.49
N GLN A 45 -2.99 -16.67 4.75
CA GLN A 45 -3.17 -15.38 4.06
C GLN A 45 -3.10 -14.19 5.05
N VAL A 46 -3.57 -14.40 6.28
CA VAL A 46 -3.50 -13.43 7.38
C VAL A 46 -2.07 -13.32 7.94
N GLY A 47 -1.33 -14.43 8.01
CA GLY A 47 0.05 -14.46 8.48
C GLY A 47 1.02 -13.66 7.60
N VAL A 48 0.89 -13.73 6.28
CA VAL A 48 1.71 -12.91 5.36
C VAL A 48 1.41 -11.41 5.54
N GLY A 49 0.15 -11.05 5.76
CA GLY A 49 -0.23 -9.66 6.05
C GLY A 49 0.41 -9.14 7.34
N ALA A 50 0.32 -9.91 8.43
CA ALA A 50 0.96 -9.58 9.69
C ALA A 50 2.49 -9.47 9.58
N LEU A 51 3.11 -10.34 8.79
CA LEU A 51 4.55 -10.31 8.53
C LEU A 51 4.98 -9.01 7.83
N ILE A 52 4.20 -8.52 6.87
CA ILE A 52 4.47 -7.23 6.20
C ILE A 52 4.32 -6.05 7.14
N VAL A 53 3.27 -6.05 7.97
CA VAL A 53 3.05 -5.00 8.97
C VAL A 53 4.26 -4.93 9.91
N PHE A 54 4.69 -6.09 10.44
CA PHE A 54 5.85 -6.18 11.31
C PHE A 54 7.13 -5.72 10.60
N TYR A 55 7.35 -6.18 9.36
CA TYR A 55 8.51 -5.79 8.54
C TYR A 55 8.56 -4.26 8.33
N ALA A 56 7.42 -3.63 8.06
CA ALA A 56 7.33 -2.18 7.89
C ALA A 56 7.60 -1.41 9.19
N ILE A 57 7.09 -1.89 10.32
CA ILE A 57 7.34 -1.27 11.64
C ILE A 57 8.84 -1.35 11.99
N CYS A 58 9.47 -2.52 11.82
CA CYS A 58 10.91 -2.68 12.04
C CYS A 58 11.74 -1.78 11.11
N GLY A 59 11.34 -1.67 9.84
CA GLY A 59 11.94 -0.74 8.89
C GLY A 59 11.84 0.71 9.38
N ALA A 60 10.65 1.14 9.80
CA ALA A 60 10.38 2.52 10.22
C ALA A 60 11.26 2.93 11.42
N LEU A 61 11.34 2.08 12.44
CA LEU A 61 12.20 2.30 13.61
C LEU A 61 13.69 2.36 13.22
N SER A 62 14.11 1.51 12.28
CA SER A 62 15.50 1.49 11.80
C SER A 62 15.86 2.77 11.04
N PHE A 63 14.99 3.22 10.11
CA PHE A 63 15.21 4.46 9.36
C PHE A 63 15.18 5.68 10.28
N GLN A 64 14.25 5.73 11.22
CA GLN A 64 14.19 6.79 12.21
C GLN A 64 15.50 6.86 13.02
N TYR A 65 16.03 5.70 13.46
CA TYR A 65 17.27 5.66 14.21
C TYR A 65 18.50 6.12 13.39
N ILE A 66 18.59 5.70 12.13
CA ILE A 66 19.73 6.00 11.25
C ILE A 66 19.71 7.47 10.79
N GLU A 67 18.56 7.95 10.32
CA GLU A 67 18.48 9.25 9.64
C GLU A 67 18.32 10.44 10.61
N CYS A 68 17.79 10.23 11.83
CA CYS A 68 17.74 11.28 12.84
C CYS A 68 19.12 11.75 13.32
N GLN A 69 20.19 10.98 13.04
CA GLN A 69 21.56 11.33 13.39
C GLN A 69 22.24 12.22 12.34
N TYR A 70 21.61 12.43 11.18
CA TYR A 70 22.17 13.25 10.11
C TYR A 70 22.23 14.73 10.53
N LYS A 71 23.42 15.33 10.51
CA LYS A 71 23.57 16.78 10.70
C LYS A 71 23.40 17.48 9.36
N ASP A 72 22.31 18.22 9.21
CA ASP A 72 22.05 18.98 8.00
C ASP A 72 22.94 20.24 7.93
N LYS A 73 23.99 20.17 7.11
CA LYS A 73 24.86 21.32 6.83
C LYS A 73 24.13 22.42 6.05
N THR A 74 23.16 22.06 5.22
CA THR A 74 22.44 23.02 4.38
C THR A 74 21.54 23.95 5.20
N ALA A 75 21.06 23.47 6.35
CA ALA A 75 20.30 24.29 7.28
C ALA A 75 21.13 25.43 7.88
N ALA A 76 22.40 25.16 8.23
CA ALA A 76 23.32 26.19 8.72
C ALA A 76 23.65 27.21 7.60
N GLU A 77 23.98 26.73 6.40
CA GLU A 77 24.21 27.57 5.22
C GLU A 77 23.01 28.48 4.92
N MET A 78 21.77 27.98 5.07
CA MET A 78 20.55 28.76 4.83
C MET A 78 20.27 29.81 5.93
N ILE A 79 20.68 29.54 7.18
CA ILE A 79 20.57 30.54 8.25
C ILE A 79 21.56 31.67 8.00
N GLU A 80 22.80 31.33 7.64
CA GLU A 80 23.84 32.31 7.30
C GLU A 80 23.45 33.15 6.08
N LEU A 81 22.95 32.52 5.02
CA LEU A 81 22.49 33.19 3.82
C LEU A 81 21.36 34.19 4.10
N ARG A 82 20.40 33.80 4.95
CA ARG A 82 19.31 34.69 5.39
C ARG A 82 19.83 35.89 6.17
N HIS A 83 20.80 35.66 7.06
CA HIS A 83 21.40 36.71 7.86
C HIS A 83 22.18 37.70 6.98
N SER A 84 23.03 37.19 6.06
CA SER A 84 23.81 38.02 5.13
C SER A 84 22.90 38.90 4.27
N CYS A 85 21.86 38.30 3.66
CA CYS A 85 20.88 39.05 2.86
C CYS A 85 20.19 40.13 3.69
N SER A 86 19.74 39.80 4.90
CA SER A 86 19.10 40.78 5.79
C SER A 86 20.05 41.92 6.18
N GLN A 87 21.33 41.64 6.41
CA GLN A 87 22.34 42.64 6.73
C GLN A 87 22.67 43.54 5.54
N GLU A 88 22.84 42.97 4.35
CA GLU A 88 23.09 43.74 3.12
C GLU A 88 21.92 44.68 2.81
N LEU A 89 20.69 44.18 2.91
CA LEU A 89 19.49 45.01 2.75
C LEU A 89 19.41 46.14 3.78
N TRP A 90 19.79 45.88 5.03
CA TRP A 90 19.87 46.91 6.07
C TRP A 90 20.90 47.99 5.72
N ILE A 91 22.10 47.60 5.30
CA ILE A 91 23.17 48.54 4.90
C ILE A 91 22.74 49.39 3.70
N ILE A 92 22.08 48.80 2.70
CA ILE A 92 21.52 49.54 1.55
C ILE A 92 20.48 50.56 2.02
N THR A 93 19.61 50.16 2.94
CA THR A 93 18.58 51.05 3.51
C THR A 93 19.19 52.21 4.29
N GLU A 94 20.24 51.95 5.07
CA GLU A 94 20.98 52.99 5.81
C GLU A 94 21.75 53.93 4.86
N LYS A 95 22.31 53.40 3.77
CA LYS A 95 23.07 54.18 2.78
C LYS A 95 22.20 55.15 1.98
N PHE A 96 21.01 54.71 1.55
CA PHE A 96 20.09 55.53 0.73
C PHE A 96 18.94 56.10 1.55
N ASN A 97 19.12 56.24 2.87
CA ASN A 97 18.12 56.61 3.90
C ASN A 97 17.31 57.89 3.59
N THR A 98 17.59 58.62 2.51
CA THR A 98 16.72 59.67 1.98
C THR A 98 17.04 60.01 0.50
N PHE A 99 16.00 59.98 -0.36
CA PHE A 99 15.85 60.56 -1.72
C PHE A 99 16.26 59.82 -3.02
N ASP A 100 17.18 58.84 -3.04
CA ASP A 100 17.54 58.14 -4.30
C ASP A 100 16.85 56.77 -4.44
N LYS A 101 15.54 56.82 -4.71
CA LYS A 101 14.72 55.62 -4.94
C LYS A 101 15.25 54.71 -6.07
N PRO A 102 15.60 55.20 -7.28
CA PRO A 102 15.99 54.30 -8.36
C PRO A 102 17.27 53.52 -8.05
N GLN A 103 18.26 54.15 -7.41
CA GLN A 103 19.48 53.44 -7.03
C GLN A 103 19.24 52.42 -5.91
N TRP A 104 18.43 52.78 -4.90
CA TRP A 104 18.03 51.84 -3.84
C TRP A 104 17.31 50.61 -4.40
N VAL A 105 16.39 50.79 -5.37
CA VAL A 105 15.67 49.69 -6.02
C VAL A 105 16.64 48.79 -6.78
N ASN A 106 17.59 49.36 -7.53
CA ASN A 106 18.54 48.59 -8.33
C ASN A 106 19.48 47.75 -7.44
N ASP A 107 20.04 48.36 -6.38
CA ASP A 107 20.94 47.66 -5.46
C ASP A 107 20.19 46.58 -4.66
N THR A 108 18.95 46.86 -4.24
CA THR A 108 18.09 45.89 -3.53
C THR A 108 17.69 44.72 -4.43
N ASP A 109 17.30 44.99 -5.68
CA ASP A 109 16.95 43.94 -6.65
C ASP A 109 18.13 43.01 -6.93
N MET A 110 19.34 43.58 -7.05
CA MET A 110 20.57 42.81 -7.22
C MET A 110 20.82 41.84 -6.04
N VAL A 111 20.73 42.32 -4.79
CA VAL A 111 20.90 41.49 -3.59
C VAL A 111 19.82 40.41 -3.51
N LEU A 112 18.56 40.78 -3.73
CA LEU A 112 17.44 39.82 -3.69
C LEU A 112 17.58 38.76 -4.78
N ARG A 113 18.00 39.14 -5.98
CA ARG A 113 18.20 38.20 -7.08
C ARG A 113 19.35 37.24 -6.81
N GLN A 114 20.45 37.73 -6.23
CA GLN A 114 21.56 36.88 -5.79
C GLN A 114 21.11 35.91 -4.68
N TYR A 115 20.38 36.40 -3.69
CA TYR A 115 19.81 35.57 -2.62
C TYR A 115 18.87 34.49 -3.20
N GLN A 116 17.99 34.85 -4.14
CA GLN A 116 17.09 33.89 -4.80
C GLN A 116 17.87 32.81 -5.56
N LEU A 117 18.94 33.16 -6.28
CA LEU A 117 19.78 32.19 -6.99
C LEU A 117 20.46 31.20 -6.02
N GLN A 118 21.01 31.71 -4.91
CA GLN A 118 21.66 30.88 -3.89
C GLN A 118 20.65 30.03 -3.13
N LEU A 119 19.47 30.57 -2.84
CA LEU A 119 18.35 29.85 -2.24
C LEU A 119 17.90 28.68 -3.11
N VAL A 120 17.70 28.92 -4.42
CA VAL A 120 17.33 27.86 -5.36
C VAL A 120 18.43 26.80 -5.44
N ALA A 121 19.70 27.17 -5.37
CA ALA A 121 20.80 26.20 -5.32
C ALA A 121 20.79 25.34 -4.05
N LEU A 122 20.51 25.95 -2.88
CA LEU A 122 20.36 25.23 -1.61
C LEU A 122 19.15 24.28 -1.60
N ILE A 123 18.00 24.72 -2.13
CA ILE A 123 16.82 23.88 -2.27
C ILE A 123 17.11 22.69 -3.21
N LYS A 124 17.82 22.92 -4.34
CA LYS A 124 18.25 21.84 -5.25
C LYS A 124 19.21 20.84 -4.58
N ARG A 125 20.05 21.30 -3.65
CA ARG A 125 20.88 20.42 -2.80
C ARG A 125 20.05 19.62 -1.79
N GLY A 126 18.82 20.05 -1.51
CA GLY A 126 17.85 19.33 -0.72
C GLY A 126 17.47 20.00 0.60
N TYR A 127 17.71 21.30 0.76
CA TYR A 127 17.24 22.03 1.92
C TYR A 127 15.70 22.03 1.96
N GLY A 128 15.12 21.41 2.99
CA GLY A 128 13.67 21.24 3.16
C GLY A 128 13.06 22.07 4.29
N GLY A 129 13.85 22.90 4.97
CA GLY A 129 13.39 23.77 6.06
C GLY A 129 12.90 23.07 7.33
N ARG A 130 12.98 21.74 7.39
CA ARG A 130 12.58 20.92 8.54
C ARG A 130 13.78 20.22 9.12
N THR A 131 13.78 19.99 10.43
CA THR A 131 14.84 19.22 11.08
C THR A 131 14.75 17.75 10.67
N PRO A 132 15.87 17.00 10.71
CA PRO A 132 15.87 15.56 10.43
C PRO A 132 14.86 14.78 11.26
N GLN A 133 14.62 15.19 12.51
CA GLN A 133 13.66 14.56 13.42
C GLN A 133 12.20 14.82 13.02
N GLN A 134 11.91 16.00 12.47
CA GLN A 134 10.59 16.35 11.96
C GLN A 134 10.31 15.65 10.62
N ILE A 135 11.34 15.49 9.79
CA ILE A 135 11.25 14.74 8.53
C ILE A 135 10.99 13.27 8.88
N TRP A 136 11.88 12.63 9.64
CA TRP A 136 11.81 11.20 10.01
C TRP A 136 10.98 10.93 11.26
N SER A 137 9.75 11.45 11.29
CA SER A 137 8.76 11.03 12.28
C SER A 137 8.37 9.56 12.08
N PHE A 138 7.94 8.86 13.13
CA PHE A 138 7.54 7.45 13.01
C PHE A 138 6.44 7.22 11.95
N PRO A 139 5.36 8.03 11.86
CA PRO A 139 4.37 7.93 10.80
C PRO A 139 4.95 8.10 9.39
N ALA A 140 5.83 9.10 9.20
CA ALA A 140 6.46 9.36 7.92
C ALA A 140 7.42 8.21 7.53
N ALA A 141 8.19 7.70 8.48
CA ALA A 141 9.09 6.56 8.28
C ALA A 141 8.32 5.26 7.95
N LEU A 142 7.15 5.04 8.56
CA LEU A 142 6.28 3.90 8.25
C LEU A 142 5.69 4.01 6.84
N MET A 143 5.23 5.20 6.45
CA MET A 143 4.76 5.47 5.09
C MET A 143 5.88 5.32 4.05
N PHE A 144 7.09 5.79 4.36
CA PHE A 144 8.27 5.57 3.53
C PHE A 144 8.54 4.07 3.36
N CYS A 145 8.59 3.30 4.44
CA CYS A 145 8.78 1.85 4.41
C CYS A 145 7.70 1.14 3.58
N LEU A 146 6.44 1.53 3.74
CA LEU A 146 5.33 1.02 2.95
C LEU A 146 5.52 1.35 1.47
N SER A 147 5.88 2.59 1.13
CA SER A 147 6.07 3.05 -0.25
C SER A 147 7.20 2.29 -0.97
N VAL A 148 8.27 1.93 -0.26
CA VAL A 148 9.40 1.15 -0.79
C VAL A 148 8.97 -0.29 -1.10
N ILE A 149 8.33 -0.98 -0.15
CA ILE A 149 7.93 -2.38 -0.36
C ILE A 149 6.79 -2.53 -1.37
N THR A 150 5.87 -1.56 -1.41
CA THR A 150 4.72 -1.55 -2.34
C THR A 150 5.08 -1.08 -3.75
N MET A 151 6.27 -0.50 -3.91
CA MET A 151 6.77 0.14 -5.14
C MET A 151 5.94 1.36 -5.56
N ILE A 152 5.37 2.10 -4.60
CA ILE A 152 4.72 3.39 -4.88
C ILE A 152 5.79 4.47 -5.03
N GLY A 153 6.71 4.55 -4.06
CA GLY A 153 7.86 5.45 -4.11
C GLY A 153 7.53 6.94 -4.25
N TYR A 154 6.82 7.52 -3.28
CA TYR A 154 6.42 8.94 -3.29
C TYR A 154 7.56 9.93 -3.55
N GLY A 155 8.79 9.62 -3.17
CA GLY A 155 9.97 10.44 -3.50
C GLY A 155 10.09 11.77 -2.74
N ASN A 156 9.08 12.15 -1.95
CA ASN A 156 9.09 13.34 -1.08
C ASN A 156 10.04 13.20 0.12
N MET A 157 10.36 11.97 0.50
CA MET A 157 11.30 11.64 1.57
C MET A 157 12.30 10.61 1.05
N VAL A 158 13.59 10.91 1.24
CA VAL A 158 14.70 10.04 0.83
C VAL A 158 15.80 10.02 1.89
N PRO A 159 16.45 8.87 2.15
CA PRO A 159 17.56 8.77 3.08
C PRO A 159 18.76 9.57 2.55
N ARG A 160 19.31 10.43 3.41
CA ARG A 160 20.47 11.27 3.11
C ARG A 160 21.76 10.59 3.53
N THR A 161 21.72 9.77 4.59
CA THR A 161 22.92 9.10 5.11
C THR A 161 23.37 7.97 4.17
N PRO A 162 24.69 7.70 4.06
CA PRO A 162 25.18 6.56 3.28
C PRO A 162 24.66 5.22 3.83
N TRP A 163 24.55 5.11 5.16
CA TRP A 163 23.98 3.96 5.85
C TRP A 163 22.50 3.76 5.55
N GLY A 164 21.70 4.82 5.55
CA GLY A 164 20.29 4.79 5.18
C GLY A 164 20.09 4.35 3.74
N LYS A 165 20.91 4.84 2.80
CA LYS A 165 20.89 4.39 1.40
C LYS A 165 21.21 2.91 1.26
N GLY A 166 22.26 2.42 1.93
CA GLY A 166 22.60 1.00 1.94
C GLY A 166 21.50 0.13 2.55
N PHE A 167 20.91 0.59 3.66
CA PHE A 167 19.80 -0.09 4.32
C PHE A 167 18.55 -0.14 3.42
N THR A 168 18.24 0.93 2.67
CA THR A 168 17.12 0.92 1.70
C THR A 168 17.29 -0.15 0.63
N VAL A 169 18.51 -0.35 0.10
CA VAL A 169 18.76 -1.40 -0.91
C VAL A 169 18.47 -2.78 -0.34
N ILE A 170 18.97 -3.07 0.86
CA ILE A 170 18.73 -4.35 1.55
C ILE A 170 17.24 -4.51 1.85
N TYR A 171 16.61 -3.47 2.40
CA TYR A 171 15.21 -3.46 2.76
C TYR A 171 14.28 -3.66 1.56
N ALA A 172 14.61 -3.07 0.41
CA ALA A 172 13.88 -3.27 -0.85
C ALA A 172 14.08 -4.69 -1.39
N THR A 173 15.30 -5.22 -1.34
CA THR A 173 15.64 -6.57 -1.87
C THR A 173 14.81 -7.68 -1.21
N PHE A 174 14.57 -7.61 0.10
CA PHE A 174 13.74 -8.59 0.80
C PHE A 174 12.26 -8.18 0.88
N GLY A 175 11.99 -6.88 0.99
CA GLY A 175 10.63 -6.34 1.15
C GLY A 175 9.77 -6.47 -0.10
N ILE A 176 10.35 -6.25 -1.28
CA ILE A 176 9.64 -6.35 -2.57
C ILE A 176 9.13 -7.78 -2.82
N PRO A 177 9.96 -8.85 -2.76
CA PRO A 177 9.47 -10.21 -2.94
C PRO A 177 8.40 -10.61 -1.92
N LEU A 178 8.58 -10.19 -0.66
CA LEU A 178 7.60 -10.42 0.41
C LEU A 178 6.26 -9.74 0.10
N TYR A 179 6.30 -8.50 -0.37
CA TYR A 179 5.11 -7.77 -0.80
C TYR A 179 4.45 -8.39 -2.03
N ILE A 180 5.21 -8.84 -3.03
CA ILE A 180 4.66 -9.53 -4.21
C ILE A 180 3.91 -10.80 -3.77
N LEU A 181 4.48 -11.57 -2.84
CA LEU A 181 3.83 -12.75 -2.28
C LEU A 181 2.49 -12.38 -1.64
N TYR A 182 2.45 -11.33 -0.81
CA TYR A 182 1.22 -10.79 -0.25
C TYR A 182 0.21 -10.35 -1.32
N PHE A 183 0.65 -9.55 -2.30
CA PHE A 183 -0.19 -9.00 -3.36
C PHE A 183 -0.90 -10.11 -4.15
N LEU A 184 -0.15 -11.15 -4.55
CA LEU A 184 -0.70 -12.30 -5.28
C LEU A 184 -1.67 -13.14 -4.44
N ASN A 185 -1.38 -13.26 -3.14
CA ASN A 185 -2.16 -14.04 -2.19
C ASN A 185 -3.48 -13.34 -1.83
N MET A 186 -3.41 -12.07 -1.42
CA MET A 186 -4.58 -11.26 -1.11
C MET A 186 -5.52 -11.08 -2.30
N GLY A 187 -4.98 -10.86 -3.51
CA GLY A 187 -5.81 -10.75 -4.70
C GLY A 187 -6.64 -12.01 -4.97
N LYS A 188 -6.13 -13.22 -4.64
CA LYS A 188 -6.88 -14.48 -4.78
C LYS A 188 -7.94 -14.63 -3.71
N VAL A 189 -7.64 -14.26 -2.47
CA VAL A 189 -8.59 -14.34 -1.34
C VAL A 189 -9.76 -13.39 -1.60
N LEU A 190 -9.47 -12.12 -1.87
CA LEU A 190 -10.49 -11.12 -2.15
C LEU A 190 -11.33 -11.51 -3.37
N ALA A 191 -10.72 -12.05 -4.45
CA ALA A 191 -11.48 -12.55 -5.60
C ALA A 191 -12.44 -13.69 -5.25
N ARG A 192 -12.04 -14.62 -4.36
CA ARG A 192 -12.92 -15.71 -3.88
C ARG A 192 -14.04 -15.16 -3.01
N SER A 193 -13.72 -14.29 -2.07
CA SER A 193 -14.69 -13.64 -1.19
C SER A 193 -15.70 -12.82 -1.99
N PHE A 194 -15.24 -12.11 -3.02
CA PHE A 194 -16.09 -11.34 -3.92
C PHE A 194 -17.01 -12.23 -4.76
N LYS A 195 -16.49 -13.31 -5.36
CA LYS A 195 -17.31 -14.31 -6.07
C LYS A 195 -18.35 -14.95 -5.16
N PHE A 196 -18.01 -15.21 -3.90
CA PHE A 196 -18.94 -15.73 -2.90
C PHE A 196 -20.02 -14.71 -2.55
N LEU A 197 -19.64 -13.47 -2.23
CA LEU A 197 -20.57 -12.39 -1.91
C LEU A 197 -21.52 -12.09 -3.07
N TYR A 198 -21.00 -12.03 -4.30
CA TYR A 198 -21.80 -11.80 -5.50
C TYR A 198 -22.86 -12.90 -5.69
N ARG A 199 -22.49 -14.17 -5.50
CA ARG A 199 -23.44 -15.30 -5.55
C ARG A 199 -24.48 -15.20 -4.46
N SER A 200 -24.06 -14.94 -3.22
CA SER A 200 -24.97 -14.79 -2.09
C SER A 200 -25.99 -13.66 -2.33
N LEU A 201 -25.55 -12.52 -2.88
CA LEU A 201 -26.45 -11.41 -3.20
C LEU A 201 -27.40 -11.77 -4.34
N HIS A 202 -26.90 -12.40 -5.41
CA HIS A 202 -27.74 -12.81 -6.55
C HIS A 202 -28.76 -13.88 -6.17
N GLU A 203 -28.39 -14.84 -5.31
CA GLU A 203 -29.30 -15.85 -4.77
C GLU A 203 -30.35 -15.25 -3.83
N CYS A 204 -30.05 -14.16 -3.12
CA CYS A 204 -31.03 -13.43 -2.31
C CYS A 204 -31.98 -12.56 -3.15
N THR A 205 -31.56 -12.10 -4.33
CA THR A 205 -32.40 -11.28 -5.23
C THR A 205 -33.23 -12.14 -6.19
N GLN A 206 -32.74 -13.32 -6.57
CA GLN A 206 -33.47 -14.23 -7.44
C GLN A 206 -34.48 -15.05 -6.62
N ASP A 207 -35.72 -14.59 -6.62
CA ASP A 207 -36.86 -15.33 -6.08
C ASP A 207 -36.89 -16.74 -6.72
N ARG A 208 -37.05 -17.78 -5.91
CA ARG A 208 -36.96 -19.17 -6.36
C ARG A 208 -38.16 -19.51 -7.25
N SER A 209 -38.08 -19.24 -8.55
CA SER A 209 -38.98 -19.88 -9.52
C SER A 209 -38.67 -21.38 -9.59
N ILE A 210 -39.74 -22.19 -9.62
CA ILE A 210 -39.72 -23.66 -9.56
C ILE A 210 -38.94 -24.29 -10.74
N ASP A 211 -38.71 -23.56 -11.83
CA ASP A 211 -38.00 -24.03 -13.03
C ASP A 211 -36.55 -24.48 -12.76
N ASN A 212 -35.83 -23.83 -11.83
CA ASN A 212 -34.43 -24.18 -11.57
C ASN A 212 -34.23 -25.57 -10.93
N ARG A 213 -35.30 -26.20 -10.42
CA ARG A 213 -35.23 -27.56 -9.87
C ARG A 213 -35.22 -28.65 -10.94
N LEU A 214 -35.85 -28.41 -12.09
CA LEU A 214 -35.87 -29.35 -13.21
C LEU A 214 -34.52 -29.35 -13.92
N ASP A 215 -33.93 -28.17 -14.14
CA ASP A 215 -32.57 -28.03 -14.73
C ASP A 215 -31.46 -28.64 -13.85
N ALA A 216 -31.64 -28.65 -12.52
CA ALA A 216 -30.67 -29.20 -11.58
C ALA A 216 -30.65 -30.74 -11.54
N LEU A 217 -31.72 -31.40 -12.00
CA LEU A 217 -31.78 -32.86 -12.13
C LEU A 217 -31.16 -33.33 -13.45
N GLU A 218 -31.24 -32.51 -14.50
CA GLU A 218 -30.76 -32.85 -15.85
C GLU A 218 -29.26 -32.55 -16.03
N SER A 219 -28.72 -31.58 -15.29
CA SER A 219 -27.32 -31.16 -15.38
C SER A 219 -26.45 -31.84 -14.32
N GLY A 220 -25.89 -33.01 -14.63
CA GLY A 220 -24.88 -33.67 -13.82
C GLY A 220 -23.75 -32.72 -13.38
N MET A 221 -23.70 -32.41 -12.09
CA MET A 221 -22.63 -31.80 -11.28
C MET A 221 -21.51 -31.02 -12.01
N GLN A 222 -21.84 -30.09 -12.90
CA GLN A 222 -20.91 -29.07 -13.38
C GLN A 222 -21.33 -27.75 -12.75
N ARG A 223 -20.64 -27.34 -11.68
CA ARG A 223 -20.82 -26.00 -11.09
C ARG A 223 -20.54 -24.97 -12.18
N LYS A 224 -21.61 -24.36 -12.74
CA LYS A 224 -21.49 -23.22 -13.66
C LYS A 224 -20.49 -22.22 -13.06
N LYS A 225 -19.37 -22.01 -13.75
CA LYS A 225 -18.36 -21.03 -13.35
C LYS A 225 -18.99 -19.66 -13.59
N ILE A 226 -19.65 -19.10 -12.58
CA ILE A 226 -20.21 -17.75 -12.65
C ILE A 226 -19.02 -16.80 -12.88
N ILE A 227 -18.94 -16.26 -14.09
CA ILE A 227 -17.99 -15.22 -14.48
C ILE A 227 -18.59 -13.92 -13.96
N VAL A 228 -17.99 -13.37 -12.91
CA VAL A 228 -18.44 -12.08 -12.38
C VAL A 228 -18.04 -11.00 -13.38
N PRO A 229 -18.95 -10.11 -13.81
CA PRO A 229 -18.61 -9.05 -14.76
C PRO A 229 -17.47 -8.17 -14.21
N SER A 230 -16.50 -7.82 -15.05
CA SER A 230 -15.43 -6.87 -14.68
C SER A 230 -15.97 -5.51 -14.26
N THR A 231 -17.12 -5.10 -14.79
CA THR A 231 -17.83 -3.87 -14.42
C THR A 231 -18.18 -3.84 -12.93
N ALA A 232 -18.51 -4.97 -12.31
CA ALA A 232 -18.77 -5.04 -10.87
C ALA A 232 -17.50 -4.78 -10.03
N CYS A 233 -16.31 -5.18 -10.51
CA CYS A 233 -15.04 -4.90 -9.84
C CYS A 233 -14.72 -3.40 -9.84
N LEU A 234 -15.03 -2.71 -10.94
CA LEU A 234 -14.81 -1.27 -11.07
C LEU A 234 -15.65 -0.50 -10.05
N TRP A 235 -16.90 -0.87 -9.84
CA TRP A 235 -17.75 -0.25 -8.82
C TRP A 235 -17.21 -0.42 -7.41
N VAL A 236 -16.66 -1.60 -7.08
CA VAL A 236 -16.03 -1.84 -5.76
C VAL A 236 -14.81 -0.93 -5.57
N ILE A 237 -13.94 -0.80 -6.58
CA ILE A 237 -12.78 0.10 -6.51
C ILE A 237 -13.23 1.55 -6.38
N ILE A 238 -14.22 1.99 -7.16
CA ILE A 238 -14.74 3.36 -7.10
C ILE A 238 -15.27 3.65 -5.69
N PHE A 239 -16.11 2.78 -5.13
CA PHE A 239 -16.63 2.94 -3.78
C PHE A 239 -15.52 2.99 -2.72
N TYR A 240 -14.49 2.15 -2.89
CA TYR A 240 -13.33 2.12 -2.01
C TYR A 240 -12.52 3.43 -2.05
N ILE A 241 -12.30 3.98 -3.26
CA ILE A 241 -11.62 5.26 -3.45
C ILE A 241 -12.46 6.41 -2.86
N LEU A 242 -13.78 6.41 -3.06
CA LEU A 242 -14.67 7.43 -2.50
C LEU A 242 -14.67 7.42 -0.98
N THR A 243 -14.68 6.23 -0.36
CA THR A 243 -14.59 6.09 1.09
C THR A 243 -13.26 6.65 1.62
N GLY A 244 -12.14 6.34 0.96
CA GLY A 244 -10.83 6.92 1.27
C GLY A 244 -10.82 8.44 1.10
N THR A 245 -11.44 8.94 0.03
CA THR A 245 -11.54 10.39 -0.28
C THR A 245 -12.21 11.15 0.87
N ILE A 246 -13.35 10.65 1.36
CA ILE A 246 -14.08 11.27 2.48
C ILE A 246 -13.24 11.21 3.76
N MET A 247 -12.57 10.08 4.01
CA MET A 247 -11.71 9.88 5.18
C MET A 247 -10.54 10.88 5.20
N PHE A 248 -9.76 10.96 4.12
CA PHE A 248 -8.59 11.84 4.04
C PHE A 248 -8.96 13.33 3.96
N ALA A 249 -10.06 13.70 3.30
CA ALA A 249 -10.53 15.08 3.28
C ALA A 249 -10.84 15.59 4.69
N ASN A 250 -11.46 14.75 5.53
CA ASN A 250 -11.81 15.11 6.90
C ASN A 250 -10.60 15.16 7.84
N TRP A 251 -9.63 14.24 7.66
CA TRP A 251 -8.47 14.10 8.54
C TRP A 251 -7.34 15.07 8.23
N GLU A 252 -6.95 15.19 6.96
CA GLU A 252 -5.81 16.01 6.52
C GLU A 252 -6.25 17.42 6.08
N LYS A 253 -7.57 17.72 6.15
CA LYS A 253 -8.17 18.99 5.71
C LYS A 253 -7.88 19.33 4.25
N TRP A 254 -7.64 18.31 3.43
CA TRP A 254 -7.46 18.47 1.99
C TRP A 254 -8.81 18.67 1.29
N SER A 255 -8.79 19.31 0.12
CA SER A 255 -9.97 19.35 -0.73
C SER A 255 -10.39 17.93 -1.13
N PHE A 256 -11.68 17.72 -1.43
CA PHE A 256 -12.18 16.44 -1.93
C PHE A 256 -11.42 15.97 -3.17
N LEU A 257 -11.09 16.90 -4.09
CA LEU A 257 -10.33 16.59 -5.30
C LEU A 257 -8.91 16.12 -4.98
N ASN A 258 -8.20 16.81 -4.07
CA ASN A 258 -6.84 16.43 -3.69
C ASN A 258 -6.81 15.07 -2.96
N SER A 259 -7.83 14.81 -2.13
CA SER A 259 -7.98 13.53 -1.43
C SER A 259 -8.27 12.38 -2.39
N PHE A 260 -9.13 12.61 -3.38
CA PHE A 260 -9.41 11.65 -4.45
C PHE A 260 -8.17 11.37 -5.29
N TYR A 261 -7.48 12.43 -5.70
CA TYR A 261 -6.23 12.36 -6.43
C TYR A 261 -5.16 11.57 -5.68
N PHE A 262 -5.00 11.80 -4.38
CA PHE A 262 -4.09 11.04 -3.52
C PHE A 262 -4.45 9.54 -3.51
N CYS A 263 -5.73 9.20 -3.28
CA CYS A 263 -6.17 7.80 -3.24
C CYS A 263 -5.90 7.09 -4.57
N MET A 264 -6.24 7.75 -5.69
CA MET A 264 -6.09 7.17 -7.03
C MET A 264 -4.60 6.98 -7.38
N THR A 265 -3.78 8.01 -7.24
CA THR A 265 -2.35 7.96 -7.57
C THR A 265 -1.57 6.98 -6.69
N SER A 266 -1.98 6.82 -5.43
CA SER A 266 -1.36 5.87 -4.49
C SER A 266 -1.72 4.41 -4.81
N LEU A 267 -3.01 4.12 -5.05
CA LEU A 267 -3.47 2.76 -5.37
C LEU A 267 -3.00 2.27 -6.74
N CYS A 268 -2.90 3.18 -7.71
CA CYS A 268 -2.32 2.89 -9.02
C CYS A 268 -0.79 2.78 -9.03
N LYS A 269 -0.12 3.01 -7.88
CA LYS A 269 1.34 3.05 -7.74
C LYS A 269 2.02 4.10 -8.64
N ILE A 270 1.35 5.22 -8.90
CA ILE A 270 1.95 6.36 -9.59
C ILE A 270 2.84 7.13 -8.61
N GLY A 271 2.29 7.44 -7.43
CA GLY A 271 3.07 7.94 -6.30
C GLY A 271 3.82 9.25 -6.55
N PHE A 272 3.16 10.32 -6.99
CA PHE A 272 3.83 11.61 -7.21
C PHE A 272 4.42 12.24 -5.94
N GLY A 273 3.83 11.96 -4.77
CA GLY A 273 4.35 12.36 -3.46
C GLY A 273 4.16 13.83 -3.09
N ASP A 274 3.38 14.56 -3.87
CA ASP A 274 2.88 15.90 -3.57
C ASP A 274 1.94 15.90 -2.36
N PHE A 275 1.10 14.88 -2.22
CA PHE A 275 0.25 14.64 -1.05
C PHE A 275 0.67 13.34 -0.35
N VAL A 276 1.04 13.43 0.92
CA VAL A 276 1.31 12.27 1.77
C VAL A 276 0.76 12.54 3.18
N PRO A 277 -0.14 11.69 3.69
CA PRO A 277 -0.72 11.86 5.02
C PRO A 277 0.37 11.71 6.08
N GLY A 278 0.29 12.51 7.14
CA GLY A 278 1.30 12.54 8.19
C GLY A 278 2.58 13.35 7.88
N ALA A 279 2.75 13.86 6.64
CA ALA A 279 3.89 14.72 6.29
C ALA A 279 3.68 16.20 6.65
N SER A 280 2.43 16.61 6.86
CA SER A 280 2.04 17.99 7.26
C SER A 280 1.80 18.13 8.76
N LEU A 281 2.15 17.13 9.57
CA LEU A 281 1.94 17.20 11.00
C LEU A 281 2.76 18.34 11.57
N VAL A 282 2.05 19.41 11.92
CA VAL A 282 2.46 20.43 12.90
C VAL A 282 3.15 19.67 14.01
N THR A 283 4.46 19.86 14.11
CA THR A 283 5.27 19.06 15.01
C THR A 283 4.88 19.41 16.45
N PRO A 284 5.06 18.52 17.43
CA PRO A 284 4.88 18.88 18.83
C PRO A 284 5.66 20.16 19.19
N SER A 285 6.77 20.48 18.51
CA SER A 285 7.48 21.76 18.63
C SER A 285 6.73 22.97 18.05
N ASP A 286 5.98 22.82 16.96
CA ASP A 286 5.15 23.90 16.38
C ASP A 286 3.89 24.12 17.24
N ILE A 287 3.31 23.03 17.77
CA ILE A 287 2.26 23.09 18.78
C ILE A 287 2.83 23.69 20.06
N ASN A 288 3.98 23.27 20.56
CA ASN A 288 4.58 23.82 21.77
C ASN A 288 4.99 25.28 21.60
N ALA A 289 5.48 25.71 20.43
CA ALA A 289 5.77 27.11 20.14
C ALA A 289 4.48 27.96 20.00
N ALA A 290 3.41 27.41 19.41
CA ALA A 290 2.11 28.05 19.35
C ALA A 290 1.40 28.08 20.71
N THR A 291 1.52 27.00 21.49
CA THR A 291 1.01 26.83 22.85
C THR A 291 1.78 27.71 23.80
N GLN A 292 3.10 27.87 23.66
CA GLN A 292 3.90 28.79 24.49
C GLN A 292 3.55 30.25 24.19
N LYS A 293 3.27 30.59 22.91
CA LYS A 293 2.66 31.88 22.52
C LYS A 293 1.25 32.07 23.08
N MET A 294 0.47 30.99 23.24
CA MET A 294 -0.87 31.04 23.86
C MET A 294 -0.82 30.99 25.40
N LYS A 295 0.25 30.46 26.01
CA LYS A 295 0.42 30.29 27.46
C LYS A 295 0.82 31.60 28.15
N GLU A 296 1.33 32.57 27.39
CA GLU A 296 1.48 33.96 27.85
C GLU A 296 0.13 34.68 27.96
N ASP A 297 -0.96 34.11 27.43
CA ASP A 297 -2.29 34.70 27.46
C ASP A 297 -3.30 33.76 28.14
N SER A 298 -3.46 33.94 29.44
CA SER A 298 -4.51 33.40 30.31
C SER A 298 -4.39 31.95 30.83
N THR A 299 -4.53 31.89 32.16
CA THR A 299 -4.62 30.74 33.05
C THR A 299 -5.87 29.89 32.82
N ALA A 300 -5.72 28.57 32.63
CA ALA A 300 -6.52 27.53 33.28
C ALA A 300 -6.02 26.13 32.87
N ASP A 301 -6.05 25.25 33.86
CA ASP A 301 -5.61 23.86 33.87
C ASP A 301 -6.62 22.95 33.13
N LEU A 302 -6.21 22.37 31.98
CA LEU A 302 -6.94 21.36 31.19
C LEU A 302 -6.03 20.59 30.19
N ASN A 303 -4.71 20.69 30.35
CA ASN A 303 -3.75 20.42 29.26
C ASN A 303 -3.05 19.05 29.26
N GLU A 304 -3.06 18.26 30.34
CA GLU A 304 -2.43 16.92 30.30
C GLU A 304 -3.29 15.87 29.56
N VAL A 305 -4.62 16.04 29.52
CA VAL A 305 -5.53 15.08 28.85
C VAL A 305 -5.58 15.30 27.33
N SER A 306 -5.41 16.56 26.88
CA SER A 306 -5.43 16.92 25.46
C SER A 306 -4.21 16.42 24.69
N GLU A 307 -3.03 16.39 25.32
CA GLU A 307 -1.82 15.83 24.70
C GLU A 307 -1.90 14.31 24.53
N LEU A 308 -2.45 13.56 25.50
CA LEU A 308 -2.67 12.12 25.36
C LEU A 308 -3.73 11.77 24.31
N GLN A 309 -4.78 12.57 24.17
CA GLN A 309 -5.82 12.34 23.16
C GLN A 309 -5.30 12.61 21.74
N LEU A 310 -4.41 13.59 21.56
CA LEU A 310 -3.81 13.93 20.27
C LEU A 310 -2.77 12.91 19.81
N ILE A 311 -1.99 12.34 20.73
CA ILE A 311 -1.05 11.24 20.44
C ILE A 311 -1.80 9.94 20.10
N THR A 312 -2.92 9.66 20.79
CA THR A 312 -3.74 8.46 20.52
C THR A 312 -4.48 8.56 19.19
N ASP A 313 -4.93 9.76 18.81
CA ASP A 313 -5.57 10.04 17.52
C ASP A 313 -4.59 10.00 16.33
N GLN A 314 -3.33 10.41 16.51
CA GLN A 314 -2.31 10.29 15.46
C GLN A 314 -1.93 8.83 15.16
N ASN A 315 -1.77 8.01 16.19
CA ASN A 315 -1.42 6.59 16.02
C ASN A 315 -2.57 5.80 15.38
N SER A 316 -3.83 6.12 15.70
CA SER A 316 -4.99 5.49 15.09
C SER A 316 -5.16 5.88 13.62
N LYS A 317 -5.00 7.16 13.27
CA LYS A 317 -5.01 7.65 11.88
C LYS A 317 -3.94 6.98 11.02
N LEU A 318 -2.73 6.83 11.56
CA LEU A 318 -1.63 6.15 10.88
C LEU A 318 -1.95 4.67 10.62
N ALA A 319 -2.41 3.95 11.65
CA ALA A 319 -2.75 2.54 11.52
C ALA A 319 -3.87 2.35 10.48
N ILE A 320 -4.89 3.20 10.49
CA ILE A 320 -5.99 3.14 9.53
C ILE A 320 -5.50 3.45 8.11
N ASN A 321 -4.64 4.46 7.92
CA ASN A 321 -4.06 4.75 6.61
C ASN A 321 -3.21 3.57 6.09
N PHE A 322 -2.37 2.98 6.94
CA PHE A 322 -1.58 1.81 6.56
C PHE A 322 -2.46 0.61 6.16
N ILE A 323 -3.52 0.35 6.95
CA ILE A 323 -4.50 -0.70 6.66
C ILE A 323 -5.27 -0.39 5.36
N TYR A 324 -5.68 0.86 5.17
CA TYR A 324 -6.32 1.33 3.95
C TYR A 324 -5.42 1.02 2.75
N MET A 325 -4.17 1.50 2.76
CA MET A 325 -3.25 1.20 1.66
C MET A 325 -3.09 -0.30 1.43
N LEU A 326 -2.91 -1.13 2.46
CA LEU A 326 -2.78 -2.58 2.31
C LEU A 326 -4.02 -3.27 1.72
N ILE A 327 -5.22 -2.89 2.15
CA ILE A 327 -6.49 -3.43 1.63
C ILE A 327 -6.69 -2.97 0.19
N GLY A 328 -6.46 -1.69 -0.09
CA GLY A 328 -6.57 -1.11 -1.42
C GLY A 328 -5.65 -1.80 -2.43
N MET A 329 -4.40 -2.08 -2.06
CA MET A 329 -3.51 -2.88 -2.91
C MET A 329 -4.02 -4.30 -3.14
N GLY A 330 -4.68 -4.90 -2.15
CA GLY A 330 -5.36 -6.18 -2.29
C GLY A 330 -6.54 -6.13 -3.27
N LEU A 331 -7.33 -5.05 -3.24
CA LEU A 331 -8.44 -4.83 -4.19
C LEU A 331 -7.95 -4.62 -5.61
N VAL A 332 -6.87 -3.86 -5.80
CA VAL A 332 -6.21 -3.71 -7.11
C VAL A 332 -5.71 -5.07 -7.60
N ALA A 333 -5.09 -5.88 -6.73
CA ALA A 333 -4.66 -7.23 -7.07
C ALA A 333 -5.84 -8.15 -7.46
N MET A 334 -6.97 -8.02 -6.77
CA MET A 334 -8.21 -8.73 -7.10
C MET A 334 -8.71 -8.35 -8.50
N CYS A 335 -8.86 -7.06 -8.79
CA CYS A 335 -9.33 -6.64 -10.10
C CYS A 335 -8.33 -7.01 -11.20
N TYR A 336 -7.02 -6.93 -10.95
CA TYR A 336 -6.02 -7.44 -11.88
C TYR A 336 -6.22 -8.94 -12.18
N ASN A 337 -6.44 -9.76 -11.15
CA ASN A 337 -6.68 -11.20 -11.34
C ASN A 337 -7.97 -11.48 -12.12
N LEU A 338 -9.06 -10.76 -11.82
CA LEU A 338 -10.34 -10.91 -12.52
C LEU A 338 -10.25 -10.45 -13.97
N MET A 339 -9.67 -9.28 -14.24
CA MET A 339 -9.43 -8.78 -15.59
C MET A 339 -8.56 -9.75 -16.39
N ARG A 340 -7.49 -10.28 -15.78
CA ARG A 340 -6.62 -11.28 -16.40
C ARG A 340 -7.38 -12.57 -16.73
N GLU A 341 -8.30 -13.02 -15.88
CA GLU A 341 -9.17 -14.16 -16.17
C GLU A 341 -10.05 -13.88 -17.39
N GLU A 342 -10.70 -12.71 -17.44
CA GLU A 342 -11.58 -12.31 -18.55
C GLU A 342 -10.83 -12.18 -19.88
N VAL A 343 -9.69 -11.46 -19.88
CA VAL A 343 -8.85 -11.29 -21.07
C VAL A 343 -8.39 -12.64 -21.61
N ARG A 344 -8.05 -13.60 -20.75
CA ARG A 344 -7.67 -14.95 -21.18
C ARG A 344 -8.82 -15.72 -21.82
N VAL A 345 -10.06 -15.52 -21.36
CA VAL A 345 -11.24 -16.16 -21.95
C VAL A 345 -11.50 -15.56 -23.32
N LYS A 346 -11.55 -14.22 -23.44
CA LYS A 346 -11.72 -13.53 -24.71
C LYS A 346 -10.61 -13.84 -25.72
N LEU A 347 -9.35 -13.95 -25.29
CA LEU A 347 -8.25 -14.37 -26.16
C LEU A 347 -8.40 -15.81 -26.67
N LYS A 348 -8.98 -16.71 -25.86
CA LYS A 348 -9.26 -18.08 -26.31
C LYS A 348 -10.40 -18.09 -27.33
N GLU A 349 -11.47 -17.36 -27.07
CA GLU A 349 -12.59 -17.20 -28.01
C GLU A 349 -12.10 -16.63 -29.34
N MET A 350 -11.35 -15.52 -29.31
CA MET A 350 -10.75 -14.94 -30.52
C MET A 350 -9.82 -15.90 -31.26
N LYS A 351 -9.07 -16.75 -30.55
CA LYS A 351 -8.18 -17.73 -31.17
C LYS A 351 -8.98 -18.81 -31.90
N GLU A 352 -10.06 -19.31 -31.30
CA GLU A 352 -10.95 -20.27 -31.94
C GLU A 352 -11.65 -19.65 -33.17
N ASP A 353 -12.15 -18.42 -33.06
CA ASP A 353 -12.76 -17.69 -34.18
C ASP A 353 -11.77 -17.46 -35.33
N THR A 354 -10.52 -17.12 -35.00
CA THR A 354 -9.44 -16.95 -35.99
C THR A 354 -9.13 -18.28 -36.68
N LYS A 355 -9.12 -19.39 -35.93
CA LYS A 355 -8.88 -20.73 -36.49
C LYS A 355 -10.01 -21.13 -37.45
N LEU A 356 -11.27 -20.90 -37.06
CA LEU A 356 -12.44 -21.16 -37.91
C LEU A 356 -12.41 -20.31 -39.18
N CYS A 357 -12.05 -19.03 -39.08
CA CYS A 357 -11.90 -18.15 -40.23
C CYS A 357 -10.78 -18.62 -41.19
N LEU A 358 -9.65 -19.09 -40.63
CA LEU A 358 -8.55 -19.65 -41.41
C LEU A 358 -8.96 -20.94 -42.13
N GLU A 359 -9.72 -21.82 -41.46
CA GLU A 359 -10.26 -23.04 -42.06
C GLU A 359 -11.30 -22.75 -43.16
N ASP A 360 -12.19 -21.77 -42.98
CA ASP A 360 -13.13 -21.32 -44.04
C ASP A 360 -12.36 -20.74 -45.25
N THR A 361 -11.36 -19.89 -44.99
CA THR A 361 -10.51 -19.30 -46.05
C THR A 361 -9.75 -20.39 -46.83
N ARG A 362 -9.19 -21.37 -46.12
CA ARG A 362 -8.51 -22.52 -46.73
C ARG A 362 -9.48 -23.34 -47.58
N THR A 363 -10.69 -23.60 -47.09
CA THR A 363 -11.71 -24.38 -47.80
C THR A 363 -12.17 -23.67 -49.08
N ARG A 364 -12.39 -22.35 -49.02
CA ARG A 364 -12.70 -21.54 -50.21
C ARG A 364 -11.56 -21.54 -51.23
N PHE A 365 -10.31 -21.44 -50.76
CA PHE A 365 -9.14 -21.46 -51.66
C PHE A 365 -9.00 -22.80 -52.39
N VAL A 366 -9.19 -23.92 -51.69
CA VAL A 366 -9.18 -25.26 -52.31
C VAL A 366 -10.37 -25.46 -53.25
N GLY A 367 -11.57 -24.98 -52.89
CA GLY A 367 -12.76 -25.03 -53.75
C GLY A 367 -12.59 -24.24 -55.06
N CYS A 368 -11.99 -23.05 -55.02
CA CYS A 368 -11.70 -22.26 -56.21
C CYS A 368 -10.59 -22.87 -57.09
N CYS A 369 -9.63 -23.59 -56.52
CA CYS A 369 -8.60 -24.29 -57.30
C CYS A 369 -9.08 -25.64 -57.86
N GLY A 370 -10.00 -26.32 -57.17
CA GLY A 370 -10.56 -27.61 -57.61
C GLY A 370 -11.54 -27.51 -58.79
N GLN A 371 -12.24 -26.37 -58.93
CA GLN A 371 -13.17 -26.14 -60.05
C GLN A 371 -12.50 -25.87 -61.40
N ARG A 372 -11.18 -25.66 -61.44
CA ARG A 372 -10.46 -25.40 -62.69
C ARG A 372 -10.14 -26.67 -63.49
N ASN A 373 -10.07 -27.84 -62.84
CA ASN A 373 -9.78 -29.11 -63.51
C ASN A 373 -11.02 -29.86 -64.05
N SER A 374 -12.24 -29.48 -63.68
CA SER A 374 -13.45 -30.18 -64.15
C SER A 374 -14.15 -29.49 -65.34
N ARG A 375 -13.55 -28.46 -65.94
CA ARG A 375 -14.07 -27.79 -67.15
C ARG A 375 -13.30 -28.12 -68.43
N GLU A 376 -12.21 -28.89 -68.35
CA GLU A 376 -11.45 -29.32 -69.54
C GLU A 376 -11.85 -30.72 -70.05
N ASP A 377 -12.63 -31.50 -69.29
CA ASP A 377 -13.01 -32.88 -69.68
C ASP A 377 -14.37 -32.99 -70.41
N ASP A 378 -15.10 -31.89 -70.64
CA ASP A 378 -16.39 -31.90 -71.37
C ASP A 378 -16.25 -31.54 -72.88
N TYR A 379 -15.03 -31.55 -73.41
CA TYR A 379 -14.74 -31.31 -74.83
C TYR A 379 -13.87 -32.41 -75.45
N TYR A 380 -14.29 -33.68 -75.36
CA TYR A 380 -13.85 -34.72 -76.32
C TYR A 380 -14.90 -35.81 -76.49
#